data_AF-A0A950NZY3-F1
#
_entry.id   AF-A0A950NZY3-F1
#
_cell.length_a   1.000
_cell.length_b   1.000
_cell.length_c   1.000
_cell.angle_alpha   90.00
_cell.angle_beta   90.00
_cell.angle_gamma   90.00
#
_symmetry.space_group_name_H-M   'P 1'
#
loop_
_entity.id
_entity.type
_entity.pdbx_description
1 polymer ?
#
loop_
_entity_poly.entity_id
_entity_poly.type
_entity_poly.pdbx_seq_one_letter_code
_entity_poly.pdbx_strand_id
1 'polypeptide(L)'
;MIVIGVGTHKRSHTLVALDAATAATRGQLTSPATDEGTLLALRFAAKLDPVRVWAVEDCRHVSGRLQRGLLARGGRVIRVAPA
;
A
#
# COMPACT_ATOMS: atom_id res chain seq x y z
N MET A 1 -6.67 13.58 -0.68
CA MET A 1 -5.54 12.83 -0.08
C MET A 1 -6.07 11.51 0.44
N ILE A 2 -5.35 10.41 0.21
CA ILE A 2 -5.72 9.08 0.73
C ILE A 2 -4.64 8.48 1.64
N VAL A 3 -5.08 7.67 2.61
CA VAL A 3 -4.22 6.75 3.35
C VAL A 3 -4.51 5.34 2.86
N ILE A 4 -3.46 4.59 2.53
CA ILE A 4 -3.57 3.21 2.04
C ILE A 4 -3.03 2.30 3.12
N GLY A 5 -3.94 1.58 3.79
CA GLY A 5 -3.57 0.50 4.70
C GLY A 5 -3.16 -0.72 3.88
N VAL A 6 -2.02 -1.32 4.21
CA VAL A 6 -1.50 -2.51 3.53
C VAL A 6 -1.24 -3.63 4.54
N GLY A 7 -2.09 -4.65 4.49
CA GLY A 7 -1.84 -5.93 5.14
C GLY A 7 -0.95 -6.80 4.26
N THR A 8 0.12 -7.36 4.81
CA THR A 8 1.15 -8.04 4.02
C THR A 8 1.21 -9.53 4.31
N HIS A 9 1.14 -10.35 3.26
CA HIS A 9 1.29 -11.80 3.35
C HIS A 9 2.30 -12.31 2.31
N LYS A 10 2.89 -13.50 2.54
CA LYS A 10 3.97 -14.08 1.72
C LYS A 10 3.66 -14.16 0.22
N ARG A 11 2.38 -14.21 -0.15
CA ARG A 11 1.89 -14.39 -1.53
C ARG A 11 1.14 -13.18 -2.08
N SER A 12 0.63 -12.33 -1.21
CA SER A 12 -0.24 -11.22 -1.59
C SER A 12 -0.20 -10.08 -0.58
N HIS A 13 -0.60 -8.90 -1.04
CA HIS A 13 -0.85 -7.74 -0.21
C HIS A 13 -2.32 -7.36 -0.39
N THR A 14 -3.00 -7.07 0.71
CA THR A 14 -4.34 -6.49 0.68
C THR A 14 -4.22 -5.01 1.00
N LEU A 15 -4.72 -4.18 0.11
CA LEU A 15 -4.66 -2.74 0.18
C LEU A 15 -6.07 -2.19 0.33
N VAL A 16 -6.27 -1.30 1.29
CA VAL A 16 -7.50 -0.53 1.45
C VAL A 16 -7.15 0.94 1.41
N ALA A 17 -7.73 1.67 0.46
CA ALA A 17 -7.57 3.11 0.34
C ALA A 17 -8.72 3.81 1.07
N LEU A 18 -8.39 4.69 2.00
CA LEU A 18 -9.32 5.50 2.76
C LEU A 18 -9.12 6.97 2.41
N ASP A 19 -10.21 7.72 2.34
CA ASP A 19 -10.15 9.17 2.38
C ASP A 19 -9.54 9.62 3.71
N ALA A 20 -8.53 10.48 3.63
CA ALA A 20 -7.73 10.79 4.81
C ALA A 20 -8.44 11.68 5.84
N ALA A 21 -9.50 12.41 5.45
CA ALA A 21 -10.24 13.31 6.34
C ALA A 21 -11.44 12.60 6.99
N THR A 22 -12.08 11.69 6.25
CA THR A 22 -13.36 11.09 6.64
C THR A 22 -13.25 9.61 7.01
N ALA A 23 -12.11 8.98 6.74
CA ALA A 23 -11.91 7.53 6.82
C ALA A 23 -12.86 6.71 5.92
N ALA A 24 -13.58 7.35 5.00
CA ALA A 24 -14.46 6.65 4.06
C ALA A 24 -13.64 5.79 3.08
N THR A 25 -14.08 4.56 2.83
CA THR A 25 -13.42 3.67 1.87
C THR A 25 -13.53 4.19 0.45
N ARG A 26 -12.39 4.31 -0.23
CA ARG A 26 -12.27 4.76 -1.62
C ARG A 26 -11.99 3.60 -2.58
N GLY A 27 -11.57 2.46 -2.06
CA GLY A 27 -11.38 1.23 -2.82
C GLY A 27 -10.53 0.21 -2.10
N GLN A 28 -10.51 -1.00 -2.64
CA GLN A 28 -9.69 -2.10 -2.16
C GLN A 28 -9.05 -2.84 -3.33
N LEU A 29 -7.83 -3.35 -3.13
CA LEU A 29 -7.13 -4.19 -4.08
C LEU A 29 -6.37 -5.30 -3.33
N THR A 30 -6.45 -6.53 -3.83
CA THR A 30 -5.48 -7.57 -3.46
C THR A 30 -4.50 -7.75 -4.62
N SER A 31 -3.20 -7.55 -4.36
CA SER A 31 -2.14 -7.71 -5.35
C SER A 31 -1.20 -8.86 -4.99
N PRO A 32 -0.56 -9.53 -5.96
CA PRO A 32 0.51 -10.48 -5.67
C PRO A 32 1.67 -9.83 -4.92
N ALA A 33 2.42 -10.60 -4.12
CA ALA A 33 3.64 -10.13 -3.45
C ALA A 33 4.87 -10.11 -4.38
N THR A 34 4.70 -9.57 -5.59
CA THR A 34 5.74 -9.47 -6.65
C THR A 34 5.95 -8.03 -7.07
N ASP A 35 6.91 -7.79 -7.97
CA ASP A 35 7.16 -6.46 -8.51
C ASP A 35 5.99 -6.01 -9.42
N GLU A 36 5.38 -6.93 -10.19
CA GLU A 36 4.15 -6.67 -10.94
C GLU A 36 3.00 -6.29 -9.99
N GLY A 37 2.89 -6.97 -8.86
CA GLY A 37 1.92 -6.64 -7.81
C GLY A 37 2.14 -5.24 -7.24
N THR A 38 3.40 -4.82 -7.07
CA THR A 38 3.73 -3.45 -6.66
C THR A 38 3.31 -2.43 -7.71
N LEU A 39 3.52 -2.72 -9.00
CA LEU A 39 3.04 -1.87 -10.09
C LEU A 39 1.51 -1.79 -10.15
N LEU A 40 0.81 -2.90 -9.87
CA LEU A 40 -0.65 -2.92 -9.76
C LEU A 40 -1.13 -2.04 -8.60
N ALA A 41 -0.51 -2.14 -7.43
CA ALA A 41 -0.80 -1.30 -6.28
C ALA A 41 -0.62 0.20 -6.60
N LEU A 42 0.49 0.57 -7.24
CA LEU A 42 0.76 1.95 -7.65
C LEU A 42 -0.28 2.47 -8.65
N ARG A 43 -0.66 1.66 -9.65
CA ARG A 43 -1.69 2.01 -10.64
C ARG A 43 -3.06 2.16 -10.00
N PHE A 44 -3.41 1.29 -9.06
CA PHE A 44 -4.64 1.39 -8.29
C PHE A 44 -4.70 2.69 -7.49
N ALA A 45 -3.65 2.99 -6.73
CA ALA A 45 -3.60 4.21 -5.92
C ALA A 45 -3.63 5.49 -6.77
N ALA A 46 -2.92 5.50 -7.90
CA ALA A 46 -2.87 6.66 -8.80
C ALA A 46 -4.24 7.01 -9.44
N LYS A 47 -5.13 6.02 -9.60
CA LYS A 47 -6.51 6.26 -10.06
C LYS A 47 -7.41 6.90 -9.01
N LEU A 48 -7.04 6.80 -7.73
CA LEU A 48 -7.87 7.28 -6.62
C LEU A 48 -7.49 8.70 -6.20
N ASP A 49 -6.20 8.98 -6.03
CA ASP A 49 -5.70 10.29 -5.63
C ASP A 49 -4.18 10.41 -5.86
N PRO A 50 -3.67 11.52 -6.43
CA PRO A 50 -2.24 11.74 -6.56
C PRO A 50 -1.52 11.89 -5.21
N VAL A 51 -2.19 12.43 -4.18
CA VAL A 51 -1.65 12.66 -2.84
C VAL A 51 -2.00 11.48 -1.93
N ARG A 52 -1.00 10.66 -1.61
CA ARG A 52 -1.19 9.39 -0.89
C ARG A 52 -0.08 9.08 0.11
N VAL A 53 -0.46 8.40 1.18
CA VAL A 53 0.45 7.80 2.17
C VAL A 53 0.18 6.30 2.28
N TRP A 54 1.23 5.50 2.40
CA TRP A 54 1.15 4.05 2.52
C TRP A 54 1.44 3.64 3.96
N ALA A 55 0.42 3.19 4.68
CA ALA A 55 0.55 2.60 6.00
C ALA A 55 0.76 1.08 5.84
N VAL A 56 2.02 0.65 5.92
CA VAL A 56 2.41 -0.74 5.63
C VAL A 56 2.73 -1.46 6.93
N GLU A 57 2.09 -2.61 7.14
CA GLU A 57 2.43 -3.54 8.22
C GLU A 57 3.92 -3.96 8.14
N ASP A 58 4.69 -3.76 9.22
CA ASP A 58 6.15 -3.92 9.22
C ASP A 58 6.63 -5.37 9.38
N CYS A 59 5.99 -6.31 8.68
CA CYS A 59 6.46 -7.69 8.55
C CYS A 59 7.58 -7.79 7.51
N ARG A 60 8.76 -7.23 7.77
CA ARG A 60 9.81 -6.96 6.73
C ARG A 60 10.22 -8.14 5.85
N HIS A 61 10.19 -9.36 6.38
CA HIS A 61 10.46 -10.58 5.59
C HIS A 61 9.40 -10.83 4.50
N VAL A 62 8.23 -10.21 4.64
CA VAL A 62 7.12 -10.18 3.68
C VAL A 62 7.01 -8.83 2.97
N SER A 63 7.02 -7.72 3.71
CA SER A 63 6.69 -6.38 3.19
C SER A 63 7.89 -5.65 2.56
N GLY A 64 9.12 -6.13 2.75
CA GLY A 64 10.34 -5.44 2.31
C GLY A 64 10.41 -5.18 0.80
N ARG A 65 9.95 -6.12 -0.05
CA ARG A 65 9.88 -5.94 -1.50
C ARG A 65 8.96 -4.77 -1.87
N LEU A 66 7.72 -4.80 -1.36
CA LEU A 66 6.74 -3.76 -1.60
C LEU A 66 7.26 -2.39 -1.15
N GLN A 67 7.79 -2.29 0.08
CA GLN A 67 8.30 -1.03 0.62
C GLN A 67 9.39 -0.41 -0.27
N ARG A 68 10.35 -1.22 -0.75
CA ARG A 68 11.38 -0.75 -1.67
C ARG A 68 10.79 -0.25 -2.99
N GLY A 69 9.85 -0.99 -3.57
CA GLY A 69 9.20 -0.58 -4.82
C GLY A 69 8.37 0.70 -4.68
N LEU A 70 7.69 0.89 -3.55
CA LEU A 70 6.96 2.13 -3.24
C LEU A 70 7.91 3.32 -3.09
N LEU A 71 8.99 3.17 -2.31
CA LEU A 71 9.99 4.22 -2.09
C LEU A 71 10.71 4.60 -3.40
N ALA A 72 11.09 3.60 -4.21
CA ALA A 72 11.73 3.82 -5.52
C ALA A 72 10.86 4.61 -6.50
N ARG A 73 9.54 4.71 -6.25
CA ARG A 73 8.58 5.50 -7.05
C ARG A 73 8.10 6.76 -6.32
N GLY A 74 8.85 7.22 -5.32
CA GLY A 74 8.55 8.44 -4.57
C GLY A 74 7.37 8.31 -3.61
N GLY A 75 6.96 7.08 -3.26
CA GLY A 75 5.89 6.84 -2.30
C GLY A 75 6.27 7.25 -0.88
N ARG A 76 5.37 7.94 -0.18
CA ARG A 76 5.50 8.20 1.27
C ARG A 76 5.03 6.98 2.05
N VAL A 77 5.97 6.24 2.64
CA VAL A 77 5.71 4.99 3.38
C VAL A 77 5.86 5.21 4.88
N ILE A 78 4.84 4.81 5.63
CA ILE A 78 4.83 4.74 7.10
C ILE A 78 4.74 3.26 7.48
N ARG A 79 5.66 2.82 8.33
CA ARG A 79 5.62 1.46 8.89
C ARG A 79 4.70 1.44 10.10
N VAL A 80 3.81 0.46 10.15
CA VAL A 80 2.89 0.21 11.25
C VAL A 80 3.29 -1.11 11.90
N ALA A 81 3.46 -1.12 13.21
CA ALA A 81 3.74 -2.35 13.93
C ALA A 81 2.57 -3.34 13.73
N PRO A 82 2.84 -4.65 13.56
CA PRO A 82 1.78 -5.65 13.59
C PRO A 82 1.10 -5.64 14.97
N ALA A 83 -0.19 -5.99 14.99
CA ALA A 83 -0.98 -6.12 16.21
C ALA A 83 -0.61 -7.38 17.00
#